data_AF-A0AAW6RRG1-F1
#
_entry.id   AF-A0AAW6RRG1-F1
#
_cell.length_a   1.000
_cell.length_b   1.000
_cell.length_c   1.000
_cell.angle_alpha   90.00
_cell.angle_beta   90.00
_cell.angle_gamma   90.00
#
_symmetry.space_group_name_H-M   'P 1'
#
loop_
_entity.id
_entity.type
_entity.pdbx_description
1 polymer ?
#
loop_
_entity_poly.entity_id
_entity_poly.type
_entity_poly.pdbx_seq_one_letter_code
_entity_poly.pdbx_strand_id
1 'polypeptide(L)'
;MTKKIRKLDVKKMEPIAKEATRNALKNYIWPSGRDDDLTLGIRLEDEYGIFELYFSGERPEDAIVLTEARVNRITGEVSVKVFLPKKPEAGNPPA
;
A
#
# COMPACT_ATOMS: atom_id res chain seq x y z
N MET A 1 -29.71 -21.30 -0.07
CA MET A 1 -28.34 -21.60 -0.54
C MET A 1 -27.42 -20.48 -0.09
N THR A 2 -26.76 -20.62 1.06
CA THR A 2 -25.74 -19.65 1.49
C THR A 2 -24.50 -19.91 0.63
N LYS A 3 -24.32 -19.13 -0.43
CA LYS A 3 -23.07 -19.10 -1.22
C LYS A 3 -21.96 -18.87 -0.19
N LYS A 4 -21.15 -19.89 0.13
CA LYS A 4 -19.92 -19.69 0.91
C LYS A 4 -19.10 -18.72 0.07
N ILE A 5 -19.13 -17.44 0.44
CA ILE A 5 -18.32 -16.44 -0.23
C ILE A 5 -16.89 -16.83 0.11
N ARG A 6 -16.17 -17.40 -0.85
CA ARG A 6 -14.78 -17.81 -0.67
C ARG A 6 -13.98 -16.51 -0.51
N LYS A 7 -13.67 -16.16 0.74
CA LYS A 7 -12.77 -15.06 1.06
C LYS A 7 -11.45 -15.29 0.31
N LEU A 8 -10.91 -14.24 -0.29
CA LEU A 8 -9.61 -14.27 -0.96
C LEU A 8 -8.53 -14.58 0.07
N ASP A 9 -7.66 -15.52 -0.30
CA ASP A 9 -6.44 -15.83 0.43
C ASP A 9 -5.39 -14.73 0.23
N VAL A 10 -4.48 -14.62 1.20
CA VAL A 10 -3.34 -13.69 1.16
C VAL A 10 -2.57 -13.81 -0.14
N LYS A 11 -2.31 -15.04 -0.61
CA LYS A 11 -1.60 -15.29 -1.87
C LYS A 11 -2.27 -14.66 -3.10
N LYS A 12 -3.59 -14.46 -3.06
CA LYS A 12 -4.33 -13.76 -4.13
C LYS A 12 -4.40 -12.26 -3.91
N MET A 13 -4.45 -11.81 -2.66
CA MET A 13 -4.51 -10.38 -2.33
C MET A 13 -3.16 -9.67 -2.44
N GLU A 14 -2.07 -10.35 -2.09
CA GLU A 14 -0.72 -9.78 -2.14
C GLU A 14 -0.35 -9.24 -3.53
N PRO A 15 -0.56 -9.96 -4.66
CA PRO A 15 -0.29 -9.38 -5.98
C PRO A 15 -1.21 -8.20 -6.31
N ILE A 16 -2.47 -8.20 -5.87
CA ILE A 16 -3.41 -7.09 -6.08
C ILE A 16 -2.91 -5.84 -5.31
N ALA A 17 -2.55 -6.02 -4.04
CA ALA A 17 -2.01 -4.96 -3.21
C ALA A 17 -0.69 -4.41 -3.77
N LYS A 18 0.22 -5.29 -4.19
CA LYS A 18 1.50 -4.91 -4.82
C LYS A 18 1.28 -4.11 -6.10
N GLU A 19 0.41 -4.59 -6.99
CA GLU A 19 0.15 -3.92 -8.26
C GLU A 19 -0.51 -2.55 -8.04
N ALA A 20 -1.52 -2.48 -7.18
CA ALA A 20 -2.19 -1.24 -6.84
C ALA A 20 -1.23 -0.24 -6.17
N THR A 21 -0.41 -0.71 -5.23
CA THR A 21 0.62 0.10 -4.55
C THR A 21 1.63 0.64 -5.56
N ARG A 22 2.16 -0.23 -6.44
CA ARG A 22 3.09 0.16 -7.50
C ARG A 22 2.47 1.18 -8.45
N ASN A 23 1.21 1.00 -8.83
CA ASN A 23 0.51 1.92 -9.71
C ASN A 23 0.31 3.29 -9.05
N ALA A 24 -0.13 3.29 -7.78
CA ALA A 24 -0.29 4.51 -7.00
C ALA A 24 1.05 5.27 -6.89
N LEU A 25 2.13 4.57 -6.56
CA LEU A 25 3.47 5.13 -6.37
C LEU A 25 4.13 5.73 -7.62
N LYS A 26 3.71 5.35 -8.85
CA LYS A 26 4.30 5.90 -10.10
C LYS A 26 4.29 7.43 -10.14
N ASN A 27 3.24 8.03 -9.57
CA ASN A 27 3.02 9.48 -9.56
C ASN A 27 3.67 10.20 -8.37
N TYR A 28 4.31 9.46 -7.46
CA TYR A 28 4.92 10.00 -6.25
C TYR A 28 6.44 9.99 -6.36
N ILE A 29 7.09 10.79 -5.52
CA ILE A 29 8.55 10.75 -5.41
C ILE A 29 8.91 9.58 -4.52
N TRP A 30 9.52 8.56 -5.12
CA TRP A 30 10.07 7.45 -4.37
C TRP A 30 11.36 7.91 -3.68
N PRO A 31 11.48 7.74 -2.35
CA PRO A 31 12.72 8.01 -1.64
C PRO A 31 13.76 6.94 -2.00
N SER A 32 14.61 7.29 -2.97
CA SER A 32 15.70 6.46 -3.46
C SER A 32 16.76 6.27 -2.37
N GLY A 33 17.26 5.04 -2.15
CA GLY A 33 18.37 4.78 -1.24
C GLY A 33 17.98 4.36 0.18
N ARG A 34 16.71 4.02 0.41
CA ARG A 34 16.23 3.35 1.65
C ARG A 34 15.54 2.02 1.34
N ASP A 35 15.77 1.49 0.16
CA ASP A 35 15.09 0.30 -0.34
C ASP A 35 15.38 -0.94 0.53
N ASP A 36 16.55 -1.01 1.17
CA ASP A 36 16.94 -2.05 2.13
C ASP A 36 16.12 -2.02 3.44
N ASP A 37 15.66 -0.85 3.89
CA ASP A 37 14.82 -0.69 5.09
C ASP A 37 13.32 -0.87 4.80
N LEU A 38 12.98 -1.09 3.52
CA LEU A 38 11.60 -1.20 3.07
C LEU A 38 10.97 -2.49 3.57
N THR A 39 9.98 -2.35 4.43
CA THR A 39 9.27 -3.47 5.04
C THR A 39 7.81 -3.48 4.59
N LEU A 40 7.32 -4.66 4.23
CA LEU A 40 5.91 -4.89 3.90
C LEU A 40 5.23 -5.56 5.10
N GLY A 41 4.45 -4.78 5.84
CA GLY A 41 3.52 -5.28 6.83
C GLY A 41 2.28 -5.89 6.17
N ILE A 42 1.86 -7.07 6.65
CA ILE A 42 0.62 -7.72 6.21
C ILE A 42 -0.25 -7.92 7.44
N ARG A 43 -1.43 -7.30 7.44
CA ARG A 43 -2.47 -7.52 8.44
C ARG A 43 -3.70 -8.13 7.78
N LEU A 44 -4.23 -9.17 8.40
CA LEU A 44 -5.45 -9.82 7.94
C LEU A 44 -6.56 -9.59 8.94
N GLU A 45 -7.52 -8.82 8.51
CA GLU A 45 -8.79 -8.62 9.19
C GLU A 45 -9.81 -9.64 8.67
N ASP A 46 -10.99 -9.68 9.30
CA ASP A 46 -12.03 -10.66 8.99
C ASP A 46 -12.53 -10.51 7.53
N GLU A 47 -12.72 -9.28 7.08
CA GLU A 47 -13.24 -8.93 5.74
C GLU A 47 -12.21 -8.25 4.84
N TYR A 48 -11.06 -7.81 5.38
CA TYR A 48 -10.05 -7.05 4.65
C TYR A 48 -8.64 -7.61 4.86
N GLY A 49 -7.79 -7.53 3.85
CA GLY A 49 -6.35 -7.70 3.96
C GLY A 49 -5.69 -6.33 3.80
N ILE A 50 -5.00 -5.87 4.82
CA ILE A 50 -4.29 -4.59 4.84
C ILE A 50 -2.80 -4.89 4.60
N PHE A 51 -2.21 -4.18 3.65
CA PHE A 51 -0.81 -4.30 3.25
C PHE A 51 -0.16 -2.93 3.42
N GLU A 52 0.70 -2.80 4.41
CA GLU A 52 1.35 -1.54 4.77
C GLU A 52 2.80 -1.59 4.31
N LEU A 53 3.20 -0.67 3.45
CA LEU A 53 4.58 -0.49 3.07
C LEU A 53 5.16 0.65 3.89
N TYR A 54 6.20 0.36 4.67
CA TYR A 54 6.84 1.33 5.55
C TYR A 54 8.35 1.13 5.56
N PHE A 55 9.11 2.19 5.85
CA PHE A 55 10.51 2.03 6.21
C PHE A 55 10.60 1.65 7.68
N SER A 56 11.20 0.50 7.97
CA SER A 56 11.57 0.16 9.33
C SER A 56 12.74 1.06 9.73
N GLY A 57 12.51 2.02 10.62
CA GLY A 57 13.60 2.80 11.18
C GLY A 57 14.43 1.95 12.15
N GLU A 58 15.54 2.51 12.63
CA GLU A 58 16.38 1.87 13.67
C GLU A 58 15.56 1.59 14.95
N ARG A 59 14.51 2.37 15.17
CA ARG A 59 13.50 2.18 16.22
C ARG A 59 12.10 2.11 15.60
N PRO A 60 11.15 1.45 16.27
CA PRO A 60 9.75 1.40 15.82
C PRO A 60 9.08 2.78 15.76
N GLU A 61 9.57 3.77 16.51
CA GLU A 61 9.11 5.17 16.44
C GLU A 61 9.56 5.91 15.18
N ASP A 62 10.68 5.50 14.58
CA ASP A 62 11.21 6.03 13.32
C ASP A 62 10.59 5.35 12.09
N ALA A 63 9.61 4.45 12.29
CA ALA A 63 8.95 3.77 11.20
C ALA A 63 8.10 4.76 10.37
N ILE A 64 8.42 4.89 9.08
CA ILE A 64 7.71 5.81 8.18
C ILE A 64 6.82 5.01 7.25
N VAL A 65 5.51 5.12 7.43
CA VAL A 65 4.52 4.49 6.53
C VAL A 65 4.49 5.27 5.21
N LEU A 66 4.72 4.56 4.11
CA LEU A 66 4.77 5.10 2.76
C LEU A 66 3.42 4.93 2.08
N THR A 67 2.86 3.73 2.15
CA THR A 67 1.59 3.39 1.53
C THR A 67 0.84 2.35 2.34
N GLU A 68 -0.48 2.47 2.36
CA GLU A 68 -1.37 1.47 2.94
C GLU A 68 -2.32 1.00 1.84
N ALA A 69 -2.28 -0.29 1.51
CA ALA A 69 -3.14 -0.93 0.54
C ALA A 69 -4.12 -1.87 1.24
N ARG A 70 -5.40 -1.50 1.22
CA ARG A 70 -6.49 -2.28 1.81
C ARG A 70 -7.25 -3.03 0.74
N VAL A 71 -7.23 -4.35 0.80
CA VAL A 71 -7.91 -5.25 -0.13
C VAL A 71 -9.13 -5.86 0.56
N ASN A 72 -10.30 -5.81 -0.06
CA ASN A 72 -11.52 -6.48 0.40
C ASN A 72 -11.42 -7.97 0.06
N ARG A 73 -11.51 -8.84 1.08
CA ARG A 73 -11.40 -10.31 0.92
C ARG A 73 -12.61 -10.91 0.22
N ILE A 74 -13.74 -10.22 0.22
CA ILE A 74 -15.02 -10.70 -0.30
C ILE A 74 -15.14 -10.32 -1.78
N THR A 75 -14.81 -9.08 -2.12
CA THR A 75 -14.98 -8.53 -3.48
C THR A 75 -13.68 -8.44 -4.29
N GLY A 76 -12.52 -8.40 -3.62
CA GLY A 76 -11.22 -8.14 -4.26
C GLY A 76 -10.93 -6.66 -4.51
N GLU A 77 -11.82 -5.76 -4.08
CA GLU A 77 -11.61 -4.31 -4.21
C GLU A 77 -10.37 -3.86 -3.44
N VAL A 78 -9.51 -3.05 -4.05
CA VAL A 78 -8.29 -2.54 -3.42
C VAL A 78 -8.32 -1.02 -3.34
N SER A 79 -8.01 -0.49 -2.17
CA SER A 79 -7.86 0.94 -1.92
C SER A 79 -6.44 1.20 -1.44
N VAL A 80 -5.72 2.10 -2.11
CA VAL A 80 -4.33 2.44 -1.76
C VAL A 80 -4.28 3.89 -1.31
N LYS A 81 -3.79 4.09 -0.09
CA LYS A 81 -3.47 5.38 0.49
C LYS A 81 -1.97 5.58 0.42
N VAL A 82 -1.54 6.65 -0.23
CA VAL A 82 -0.12 7.01 -0.34
C VAL A 82 0.14 8.21 0.56
N PHE A 83 1.15 8.08 1.42
CA PHE A 83 1.59 9.12 2.36
C PHE A 83 2.84 9.85 1.86
N LEU A 84 3.43 9.41 0.75
CA LEU A 84 4.54 10.09 0.10
C LEU A 84 4.13 11.46 -0.47
N PRO A 85 5.08 12.42 -0.56
CA PRO A 85 4.87 13.64 -1.30
C PRO A 85 4.63 13.31 -2.79
N LYS A 86 3.57 13.91 -3.35
CA LYS A 86 3.32 13.86 -4.80
C LYS A 86 4.48 14.54 -5.52
N LYS A 87 4.82 14.05 -6.71
CA LYS A 87 5.70 14.83 -7.61
C LYS A 87 5.08 16.22 -7.78
N PRO A 88 5.87 17.31 -7.69
CA PRO A 88 5.35 18.61 -8.07
C PRO A 88 4.86 18.50 -9.50
N GLU A 89 3.57 18.73 -9.70
CA GLU A 89 3.01 18.90 -11.03
C GLU A 89 3.73 20.12 -11.61
N ALA A 90 4.59 19.90 -12.60
CA ALA A 90 5.36 20.97 -13.21
C ALA A 90 4.38 21.93 -13.90
N GLY A 91 3.94 22.97 -13.19
CA GLY A 91 3.03 23.96 -13.74
C GLY A 91 2.18 24.67 -12.70
N ASN A 92 2.75 25.68 -12.06
CA ASN A 92 2.29 27.05 -12.26
C ASN A 92 3.24 28.02 -11.53
N PRO A 93 3.93 28.93 -12.23
CA PRO A 93 4.49 30.08 -11.56
C PRO A 93 3.32 30.92 -10.99
N PRO A 94 3.48 31.56 -9.82
CA PRO A 94 2.51 32.55 -9.38
C PRO A 94 2.42 33.66 -10.45
N ALA A 95 1.19 33.98 -10.84
CA ALA A 95 0.87 35.10 -11.72
C ALA A 95 1.14 36.45 -11.05
#